data_AF-A0A8J8MQR6-F1
#
_entry.id   AF-A0A8J8MQR6-F1
#
_cell.length_a   1.000
_cell.length_b   1.000
_cell.length_c   1.000
_cell.angle_alpha   90.00
_cell.angle_beta   90.00
_cell.angle_gamma   90.00
#
_symmetry.space_group_name_H-M   'P 1'
#
loop_
_entity.id
_entity.type
_entity.pdbx_description
1 polymer ?
#
loop_
_entity_poly.entity_id
_entity_poly.type
_entity_poly.pdbx_seq_one_letter_code
_entity_poly.pdbx_strand_id
1 'polypeptide(L)'
;MSKCRITVIKRMLNEDLANAYCKRPEICSVFTDNQTFMVDSPQKPLGFCDGAWDCISHYVFAFLHGGGDFYTGWMKDENTMIACCNDGVRPVVFKLERVD
;
A
#
# COMPACT_ATOMS: atom_id res chain seq x y z
N MET A 1 -18.67 8.44 7.91
CA MET A 1 -17.74 7.29 7.80
C MET A 1 -16.62 7.76 6.91
N SER A 2 -15.41 7.89 7.45
CA SER A 2 -14.25 8.32 6.67
C SER A 2 -13.94 7.26 5.60
N LYS A 3 -13.48 7.69 4.44
CA LYS A 3 -13.00 6.82 3.37
C LYS A 3 -11.48 6.75 3.43
N CYS A 4 -10.90 5.71 2.85
CA CYS A 4 -9.47 5.59 2.64
C CYS A 4 -9.17 5.54 1.15
N ARG A 5 -8.28 6.41 0.68
CA ARG A 5 -7.74 6.38 -0.68
C ARG A 5 -6.39 5.68 -0.65
N ILE A 6 -6.28 4.63 -1.46
CA ILE A 6 -5.02 3.91 -1.67
C ILE A 6 -4.49 4.35 -3.03
N THR A 7 -3.28 4.89 -3.07
CA THR A 7 -2.60 5.27 -4.33
C THR A 7 -1.33 4.44 -4.47
N VAL A 8 -1.16 3.77 -5.60
CA VAL A 8 0.11 3.13 -5.96
C VAL A 8 1.10 4.23 -6.35
N ILE A 9 2.06 4.54 -5.49
CA ILE A 9 3.00 5.64 -5.76
C ILE A 9 4.23 5.17 -6.52
N LYS A 10 4.65 3.91 -6.32
CA LYS A 10 5.86 3.38 -6.94
C LYS A 10 5.90 1.86 -6.92
N ARG A 11 6.11 1.25 -8.07
CA ARG A 11 6.56 -0.15 -8.20
C ARG A 11 8.07 -0.16 -8.39
N MET A 12 8.75 -1.10 -7.72
CA MET A 12 10.20 -1.18 -7.73
C MET A 12 10.66 -2.61 -8.00
N LEU A 13 11.94 -2.74 -8.34
CA LEU A 13 12.68 -3.99 -8.39
C LEU A 13 14.04 -3.74 -7.70
N ASN A 14 14.31 -4.48 -6.63
CA ASN A 14 15.60 -4.49 -5.97
C ASN A 14 16.53 -5.41 -6.79
N GLU A 15 17.25 -4.80 -7.74
CA GLU A 15 18.03 -5.51 -8.77
C GLU A 15 19.11 -6.41 -8.17
N ASP A 16 19.72 -6.02 -7.06
CA ASP A 16 20.71 -6.82 -6.33
C ASP A 16 20.10 -8.14 -5.86
N LEU A 17 18.95 -8.10 -5.20
CA LEU A 17 18.23 -9.29 -4.73
C LEU A 17 17.66 -10.11 -5.88
N ALA A 18 17.12 -9.43 -6.90
CA ALA A 18 16.60 -10.05 -8.10
C ALA A 18 17.68 -10.87 -8.83
N ASN A 19 18.86 -10.29 -9.03
CA ASN A 19 19.96 -10.94 -9.74
C ASN A 19 20.56 -12.10 -8.94
N ALA A 20 20.61 -12.01 -7.60
CA ALA A 20 21.15 -13.08 -6.77
C ALA A 20 20.18 -14.25 -6.57
N TYR A 21 18.87 -13.99 -6.50
CA TYR A 21 17.90 -14.98 -6.00
C TYR A 21 16.73 -15.30 -6.96
N CYS A 22 16.51 -14.53 -8.03
CA CYS A 22 15.36 -14.72 -8.92
C CYS A 22 15.76 -15.23 -10.31
N LYS A 23 14.99 -16.18 -10.83
CA LYS A 23 15.22 -16.74 -12.18
C LYS A 23 14.77 -15.79 -13.31
N ARG A 24 13.74 -14.99 -13.07
CA ARG A 24 13.15 -14.04 -14.03
C ARG A 24 12.58 -12.84 -13.25
N PRO A 25 13.42 -11.86 -12.91
CA PRO A 25 12.98 -10.73 -12.12
C PRO A 25 12.20 -9.71 -12.96
N GLU A 26 11.01 -9.33 -12.49
CA GLU A 26 10.17 -8.30 -13.09
C GLU A 26 9.47 -7.51 -11.98
N ILE A 27 9.14 -6.25 -12.24
CA ILE A 27 8.30 -5.45 -11.33
C ILE A 27 6.91 -6.07 -11.16
N CYS A 28 6.18 -5.69 -10.12
CA CYS A 28 4.82 -6.18 -9.91
C CYS A 28 3.89 -5.84 -11.10
N SER A 29 3.28 -6.86 -11.68
CA SER A 29 2.33 -6.75 -12.81
C SER A 29 0.88 -6.54 -12.39
N VAL A 30 0.56 -6.72 -11.09
CA VAL A 30 -0.82 -6.58 -10.57
C VAL A 30 -1.26 -5.12 -10.52
N PHE A 31 -0.33 -4.21 -10.20
CA PHE A 31 -0.61 -2.79 -10.03
C PHE A 31 0.00 -1.96 -11.15
N THR A 32 -0.50 -0.75 -11.34
CA THR A 32 0.10 0.28 -12.20
C THR A 32 0.41 1.53 -11.37
N ASP A 33 1.50 2.24 -11.68
CA ASP A 33 1.83 3.48 -10.98
C ASP A 33 0.74 4.54 -11.18
N ASN A 34 0.43 5.31 -10.13
CA ASN A 34 -0.69 6.24 -10.02
C ASN A 34 -2.09 5.59 -10.01
N GLN A 35 -2.20 4.26 -9.99
CA GLN A 35 -3.48 3.59 -9.80
C GLN A 35 -4.06 3.92 -8.41
N THR A 36 -5.35 4.23 -8.35
CA THR A 36 -6.04 4.58 -7.10
C THR A 36 -7.20 3.64 -6.81
N PHE A 37 -7.41 3.34 -5.54
CA PHE A 37 -8.56 2.61 -5.02
C PHE A 37 -9.22 3.44 -3.92
N MET A 38 -10.54 3.59 -3.99
CA MET A 38 -11.33 4.18 -2.90
C MET A 38 -11.94 3.05 -2.08
N VAL A 39 -11.76 3.14 -0.77
CA VAL A 39 -12.23 2.14 0.19
C VAL A 39 -13.12 2.83 1.22
N ASP A 40 -14.33 2.31 1.41
CA ASP A 40 -15.33 2.81 2.36
C ASP A 40 -15.79 1.75 3.37
N SER A 41 -15.22 0.54 3.31
CA SER A 41 -15.45 -0.57 4.21
C SER A 41 -14.15 -1.35 4.44
N PRO A 42 -13.99 -2.11 5.53
CA PRO A 42 -12.76 -2.85 5.82
C PRO A 42 -12.58 -4.10 4.93
N GLN A 43 -13.11 -4.06 3.70
CA GLN A 43 -13.03 -5.12 2.71
C GLN A 43 -11.99 -4.78 1.65
N LYS A 44 -11.30 -5.82 1.18
CA LYS A 44 -10.34 -5.69 0.08
C LYS A 44 -11.05 -5.19 -1.18
N PRO A 45 -10.52 -4.18 -1.89
CA PRO A 45 -11.06 -3.75 -3.16
C PRO A 45 -11.00 -4.85 -4.23
N LEU A 46 -11.98 -4.88 -5.13
CA LEU A 46 -11.95 -5.78 -6.27
C LEU A 46 -10.69 -5.55 -7.11
N GLY A 47 -10.00 -6.63 -7.48
CA GLY A 47 -8.75 -6.55 -8.26
C GLY A 47 -7.51 -6.17 -7.46
N PHE A 48 -7.61 -5.98 -6.14
CA PHE A 48 -6.44 -5.76 -5.29
C PHE A 48 -5.75 -7.11 -4.95
N CYS A 49 -4.42 -7.11 -4.95
CA CYS A 49 -3.61 -8.28 -4.58
C CYS A 49 -3.83 -8.69 -3.11
N ASP A 50 -4.10 -9.97 -2.83
CA ASP A 50 -4.33 -10.48 -1.46
C ASP A 50 -3.15 -10.21 -0.52
N GLY A 51 -1.93 -10.58 -0.93
CA GLY A 51 -0.75 -10.36 -0.07
C GLY A 51 -0.46 -8.88 0.18
N ALA A 52 -0.69 -8.01 -0.81
CA ALA A 52 -0.56 -6.57 -0.59
C ALA A 52 -1.64 -6.03 0.35
N TRP A 53 -2.88 -6.56 0.27
CA TRP A 53 -3.97 -6.19 1.15
C TRP A 53 -3.67 -6.58 2.60
N ASP A 54 -3.21 -7.80 2.84
CA ASP A 54 -2.83 -8.26 4.18
C ASP A 54 -1.79 -7.33 4.83
N CYS A 55 -0.88 -6.77 4.02
CA CYS A 55 0.15 -5.84 4.49
C CYS A 55 -0.37 -4.44 4.87
N ILE A 56 -1.52 -4.00 4.34
CA ILE A 56 -1.99 -2.61 4.51
C ILE A 56 -3.37 -2.49 5.17
N SER A 57 -4.11 -3.59 5.26
CA SER A 57 -5.50 -3.62 5.69
C SER A 57 -5.72 -3.06 7.09
N HIS A 58 -4.77 -3.21 8.01
CA HIS A 58 -4.86 -2.65 9.37
C HIS A 58 -4.77 -1.12 9.39
N TYR A 59 -3.93 -0.51 8.54
CA TYR A 59 -3.90 0.95 8.39
C TYR A 59 -5.21 1.46 7.77
N VAL A 60 -5.72 0.76 6.74
CA VAL A 60 -7.00 1.09 6.12
C VAL A 60 -8.13 0.99 7.16
N PHE A 61 -8.19 -0.09 7.94
CA PHE A 61 -9.16 -0.27 9.01
C PHE A 61 -9.14 0.90 9.99
N ALA A 62 -7.95 1.28 10.47
CA ALA A 62 -7.82 2.39 11.41
C ALA A 62 -8.29 3.72 10.79
N PHE A 63 -7.92 4.03 9.54
CA PHE A 63 -8.37 5.23 8.86
C PHE A 63 -9.89 5.29 8.68
N LEU A 64 -10.54 4.17 8.36
CA LEU A 64 -12.00 4.10 8.25
C LEU A 64 -12.72 4.39 9.58
N HIS A 65 -12.05 4.18 10.72
CA HIS A 65 -12.59 4.42 12.06
C HIS A 65 -12.09 5.73 12.69
N GLY A 66 -11.54 6.67 11.89
CA GLY A 66 -11.07 7.95 12.40
C GLY A 66 -9.74 7.86 13.16
N GLY A 67 -9.01 6.75 13.04
CA GLY A 67 -7.62 6.64 13.45
C GLY A 67 -6.67 7.33 12.46
N GLY A 68 -5.40 7.37 12.83
CA GLY A 68 -4.34 8.06 12.10
C GLY A 68 -3.08 8.09 12.96
N ASP A 69 -2.08 8.87 12.52
CA ASP A 69 -0.83 9.10 13.26
C ASP A 69 -0.18 7.83 13.86
N PHE A 70 -0.03 6.80 13.03
CA PHE A 70 0.37 5.45 13.46
C PHE A 70 1.74 5.34 14.15
N TYR A 71 2.58 6.35 14.00
CA TYR A 71 3.97 6.38 14.50
C TYR A 71 4.31 7.73 15.15
N THR A 72 3.32 8.39 15.75
CA THR A 72 3.50 9.58 16.60
C THR A 72 4.35 10.69 15.95
N GLY A 73 3.82 11.32 14.91
CA GLY A 73 4.44 12.44 14.21
C GLY A 73 5.51 12.05 13.18
N TRP A 74 5.68 10.75 12.88
CA TRP A 74 6.60 10.30 11.82
C TRP A 74 6.19 10.78 10.42
N MET A 75 4.88 10.69 10.13
CA MET A 75 4.31 11.17 8.87
C MET A 75 4.09 12.68 8.95
N LYS A 76 4.09 13.36 7.79
CA LYS A 76 3.91 14.82 7.72
C LYS A 76 2.57 15.29 8.28
N ASP A 77 1.56 14.42 8.24
CA ASP A 77 0.23 14.64 8.78
C ASP A 77 -0.35 13.32 9.30
N GLU A 78 -1.38 13.42 10.14
CA GLU A 78 -2.04 12.27 10.77
C GLU A 78 -2.90 11.43 9.80
N ASN A 79 -3.20 11.98 8.62
CA ASN A 79 -4.14 11.41 7.64
C ASN A 79 -3.45 10.59 6.55
N THR A 80 -2.12 10.54 6.55
CA THR A 80 -1.33 9.90 5.49
C THR A 80 -0.42 8.82 6.07
N MET A 81 -0.37 7.67 5.40
CA MET A 81 0.59 6.60 5.67
C MET A 81 1.24 6.11 4.37
N ILE A 82 2.55 5.86 4.39
CA ILE A 82 3.24 5.12 3.33
C ILE A 82 3.48 3.69 3.80
N ALA A 83 2.93 2.72 3.08
CA ALA A 83 3.11 1.30 3.34
C ALA A 83 3.52 0.59 2.04
N CYS A 84 3.93 -0.67 2.13
CA CYS A 84 4.32 -1.44 0.95
C CYS A 84 3.82 -2.88 1.00
N CYS A 85 3.79 -3.51 -0.17
CA CYS A 85 3.74 -4.96 -0.27
C CYS A 85 5.02 -5.53 0.35
N ASN A 86 4.90 -6.63 1.10
CA ASN A 86 6.01 -7.31 1.75
C ASN A 86 6.94 -8.09 0.81
N ASP A 87 6.72 -8.03 -0.52
CA ASP A 87 7.64 -8.57 -1.51
C ASP A 87 8.96 -7.77 -1.48
N GLY A 88 9.97 -8.31 -0.81
CA GLY A 88 11.27 -7.68 -0.66
C GLY A 88 12.09 -7.60 -1.95
N VAL A 89 11.71 -8.29 -3.03
CA VAL A 89 12.41 -8.20 -4.32
C VAL A 89 11.76 -7.17 -5.21
N ARG A 90 10.44 -7.12 -5.28
CA ARG A 90 9.70 -6.22 -6.18
C ARG A 90 8.57 -5.47 -5.44
N PRO A 91 8.90 -4.69 -4.41
CA PRO A 91 7.90 -4.06 -3.57
C PRO A 91 7.07 -3.04 -4.36
N VAL A 92 5.80 -2.96 -3.99
CA VAL A 92 4.89 -1.90 -4.42
C VAL A 92 4.64 -1.00 -3.24
N VAL A 93 4.87 0.30 -3.41
CA VAL A 93 4.67 1.31 -2.38
C VAL A 93 3.32 1.97 -2.59
N PHE A 94 2.55 2.03 -1.51
CA PHE A 94 1.22 2.61 -1.45
C PHE A 94 1.23 3.84 -0.56
N LYS A 95 0.54 4.89 -1.00
CA LYS A 95 0.11 5.99 -0.15
C LYS A 95 -1.34 5.74 0.25
N LEU A 96 -1.58 5.68 1.56
CA LEU A 96 -2.89 5.52 2.17
C LEU A 96 -3.29 6.88 2.75
N GLU A 97 -4.46 7.38 2.38
CA GLU A 97 -4.96 8.68 2.81
C GLU A 97 -6.37 8.56 3.36
N ARG A 98 -6.60 9.06 4.58
CA ARG A 98 -7.95 9.27 5.09
C ARG A 98 -8.59 10.45 4.34
N VAL A 99 -9.77 10.22 3.79
CA VAL A 99 -10.58 11.21 3.09
C VAL A 99 -11.90 11.31 3.83
N ASP A 100 -12.17 12.48 4.39
CA ASP A 100 -13.44 12.78 5.04
C ASP A 100 -14.54 13.14 4.03
#